data_AF-A0A6A6YT47-F1
#
_entry.id   AF-A0A6A6YT47-F1
#
_cell.length_a   1.000
_cell.length_b   1.000
_cell.length_c   1.000
_cell.angle_alpha   90.00
_cell.angle_beta   90.00
_cell.angle_gamma   90.00
#
_symmetry.space_group_name_H-M   'P 1'
#
loop_
_entity.id
_entity.type
_entity.pdbx_description
1 polymer ?
#
loop_
_entity_poly.entity_id
_entity_poly.type
_entity_poly.pdbx_seq_one_letter_code
_entity_poly.pdbx_strand_id
1 'polypeptide(L)'
;MPTWSCLDTYGHGTLFVGTFHGSDVPNLFEITQGEPQNSTQSYYISVVYTMNPNVDTNVSLPRWPQWAQWGENEELLQFGAEENEVVTDTFGQESFEVIQEKLTELRL
;
A
#
# COMPACT_ATOMS: atom_id res chain seq x y z
N MET A 1 -10.96 9.64 -11.31
CA MET A 1 -9.54 9.30 -11.54
C MET A 1 -9.32 7.91 -10.99
N PRO A 2 -8.53 7.05 -11.66
CA PRO A 2 -8.16 5.76 -11.11
C PRO A 2 -7.33 5.96 -9.83
N THR A 3 -7.51 5.06 -8.86
CA THR A 3 -6.82 5.08 -7.57
C THR A 3 -6.20 3.71 -7.31
N TRP A 4 -5.08 3.70 -6.60
CA TRP A 4 -4.37 2.50 -6.17
C TRP A 4 -4.12 2.64 -4.68
N SER A 5 -4.37 1.57 -3.93
CA SER A 5 -4.22 1.54 -2.47
C SER A 5 -3.19 0.49 -2.08
N CYS A 6 -2.52 0.67 -0.94
CA CYS A 6 -1.53 -0.28 -0.45
C CYS A 6 -1.51 -0.40 1.08
N LEU A 7 -0.91 -1.48 1.57
CA LEU A 7 -0.68 -1.76 2.99
C LEU A 7 0.75 -2.26 3.20
N ASP A 8 1.52 -1.58 4.04
CA ASP A 8 2.91 -1.94 4.29
C ASP A 8 3.04 -2.92 5.47
N THR A 9 3.70 -4.06 5.25
CA THR A 9 3.95 -5.09 6.28
C THR A 9 5.40 -5.55 6.38
N TYR A 10 6.33 -4.93 5.64
CA TYR A 10 7.76 -5.25 5.68
C TYR A 10 8.43 -5.11 7.06
N GLY A 11 7.83 -4.35 7.99
CA GLY A 11 8.30 -4.22 9.37
C GLY A 11 7.74 -5.28 10.31
N HIS A 12 6.98 -6.27 9.82
CA HIS A 12 6.39 -7.34 10.64
C HIS A 12 7.47 -8.05 11.46
N GLY A 13 7.24 -8.20 12.77
CA GLY A 13 8.21 -8.78 13.70
C GLY A 13 9.19 -7.79 14.33
N THR A 14 9.22 -6.52 13.90
CA THR A 14 10.01 -5.48 14.58
C THR A 14 9.49 -5.27 16.01
N LEU A 15 10.40 -5.35 16.99
CA LEU A 15 10.05 -5.37 18.41
C LEU A 15 9.20 -4.14 18.81
N PHE A 16 8.04 -4.40 19.41
CA PHE A 16 7.01 -3.45 19.87
C PHE A 16 6.28 -2.63 18.81
N VAL A 17 6.91 -2.32 17.66
CA VAL A 17 6.42 -1.29 16.74
C VAL A 17 5.97 -1.81 15.37
N GLY A 18 6.40 -3.01 14.96
CA GLY A 18 6.05 -3.56 13.64
C GLY A 18 6.42 -2.61 12.48
N THR A 19 5.57 -2.55 11.45
CA THR A 19 5.59 -1.48 10.45
C THR A 19 4.93 -0.23 11.04
N PHE A 20 5.74 0.69 11.55
CA PHE A 20 5.27 1.87 12.28
C PHE A 20 5.18 3.12 11.39
N HIS A 21 4.55 4.18 11.89
CA HIS A 21 4.44 5.44 11.16
C HIS A 21 5.81 6.03 10.80
N GLY A 22 6.07 6.22 9.52
CA GLY A 22 7.34 6.72 9.00
C GLY A 22 8.39 5.65 8.70
N SER A 23 8.07 4.36 8.85
CA SER A 23 8.98 3.26 8.49
C SER A 23 9.20 3.13 6.98
N ASP A 24 8.37 3.77 6.17
CA ASP A 24 8.43 3.84 4.72
C ASP A 24 9.57 4.75 4.23
N VAL A 25 9.86 5.84 4.95
CA VAL A 25 10.92 6.81 4.61
C VAL A 25 12.27 6.14 4.33
N PRO A 26 12.83 5.27 5.20
CA PRO A 26 14.11 4.64 4.91
C PRO A 26 14.08 3.72 3.68
N ASN A 27 12.96 3.04 3.43
CA ASN A 27 12.80 2.19 2.24
C ASN A 27 12.69 3.02 0.97
N LEU A 28 11.98 4.14 1.01
CA LEU A 28 11.75 4.99 -0.16
C LEU A 28 13.00 5.78 -0.57
N PHE A 29 13.79 6.24 0.40
CA PHE A 29 14.99 7.08 0.17
C PHE A 29 16.32 6.30 0.22
N GLU A 30 16.28 5.00 -0.07
CA GLU A 30 17.47 4.13 -0.22
C GLU A 30 18.34 4.00 1.04
N ILE A 31 17.79 4.27 2.23
CA ILE A 31 18.49 4.05 3.49
C ILE A 31 18.52 2.55 3.81
N THR A 32 17.46 1.82 3.44
CA THR A 32 17.34 0.37 3.56
C THR A 32 17.18 -0.27 2.18
N GLN A 33 17.87 -1.39 1.95
CA GLN A 33 17.84 -2.15 0.71
C GLN A 33 16.91 -3.36 0.80
N GLY A 34 16.27 -3.73 -0.31
CA GLY A 34 15.47 -4.96 -0.42
C GLY A 34 14.26 -4.83 -1.33
N GLU A 35 13.39 -5.84 -1.26
CA GLU A 35 12.13 -5.88 -2.01
C GLU A 35 11.20 -4.68 -1.75
N PRO A 36 11.03 -4.19 -0.50
CA PRO A 36 10.22 -3.00 -0.23
C PRO A 36 10.70 -1.77 -1.00
N GLN A 37 12.01 -1.50 -0.98
CA GLN A 37 12.58 -0.39 -1.74
C GLN A 37 12.33 -0.57 -3.25
N ASN A 38 12.72 -1.73 -3.78
CA ASN A 38 12.69 -1.99 -5.23
C ASN A 38 11.27 -1.87 -5.79
N SER A 39 10.31 -2.54 -5.15
CA SER A 39 8.93 -2.56 -5.59
C SER A 39 8.26 -1.20 -5.43
N THR A 40 8.32 -0.56 -4.25
CA THR A 40 7.69 0.75 -4.02
C THR A 40 8.23 1.81 -4.98
N GLN A 41 9.55 1.91 -5.14
CA GLN A 41 10.15 2.87 -6.07
C GLN A 41 9.74 2.59 -7.52
N SER A 42 9.74 1.34 -7.95
CA SER A 42 9.35 0.95 -9.32
C SER A 42 7.92 1.43 -9.64
N TYR A 43 6.97 1.14 -8.75
CA TYR A 43 5.58 1.58 -8.93
C TYR A 43 5.43 3.11 -8.86
N TYR A 44 6.08 3.77 -7.90
CA TYR A 44 5.93 5.22 -7.69
C TYR A 44 6.51 6.01 -8.86
N ILE A 45 7.68 5.60 -9.35
CA ILE A 45 8.29 6.16 -10.56
C ILE A 45 7.33 5.99 -11.74
N SER A 46 6.75 4.80 -11.92
CA SER A 46 5.80 4.54 -13.00
C SER A 46 4.56 5.44 -12.91
N VAL A 47 3.97 5.64 -11.73
CA VAL A 47 2.84 6.56 -11.53
C VAL A 47 3.21 7.99 -11.94
N VAL A 48 4.40 8.47 -11.58
CA VAL A 48 4.86 9.83 -11.94
C VAL A 48 4.95 10.01 -13.45
N TYR A 49 5.46 9.01 -14.18
CA TYR A 49 5.65 9.11 -15.63
C TYR A 49 4.40 8.81 -16.46
N THR A 50 3.53 7.93 -15.97
CA THR A 50 2.48 7.32 -16.80
C THR A 50 1.07 7.43 -16.21
N MET A 51 0.95 7.91 -14.97
CA MET A 51 -0.29 7.89 -14.18
C MET A 51 -0.86 6.48 -13.95
N ASN A 52 -0.05 5.42 -14.11
CA ASN A 52 -0.47 4.03 -13.87
C ASN A 52 0.73 3.21 -13.36
N PRO A 53 0.69 2.66 -12.13
CA PRO A 53 1.82 1.94 -11.55
C PRO A 53 2.21 0.68 -12.33
N ASN A 54 1.41 0.19 -13.27
CA ASN A 54 1.70 -1.05 -13.99
C ASN A 54 2.37 -0.84 -15.35
N VAL A 55 2.59 0.41 -15.78
CA VAL A 55 3.20 0.72 -17.09
C VAL A 55 4.70 0.84 -16.91
N ASP A 56 5.48 0.16 -17.75
CA ASP A 56 6.96 0.17 -17.69
C ASP A 56 7.54 -0.16 -16.30
N THR A 57 6.78 -0.93 -15.51
CA THR A 57 7.21 -1.46 -14.21
C THR A 57 7.80 -2.84 -14.38
N ASN A 58 8.72 -3.23 -13.50
CA ASN A 58 9.38 -4.52 -13.56
C ASN A 58 8.36 -5.67 -13.65
N VAL A 59 8.49 -6.50 -14.70
CA VAL A 59 7.57 -7.60 -15.00
C VAL A 59 7.53 -8.71 -13.95
N SER A 60 8.52 -8.75 -13.03
CA SER A 60 8.52 -9.69 -11.91
C SER A 60 7.63 -9.23 -10.75
N LEU A 61 7.21 -7.98 -10.72
CA LEU A 61 6.33 -7.45 -9.69
C LEU A 61 4.87 -7.82 -9.99
N PRO A 62 4.04 -8.11 -8.96
CA PRO A 62 2.63 -8.36 -9.17
C PRO A 62 1.93 -7.14 -9.79
N ARG A 63 0.78 -7.35 -10.43
CA ARG A 63 -0.02 -6.23 -10.90
C ARG A 63 -0.62 -5.50 -9.70
N TRP A 64 -0.40 -4.20 -9.58
CA TRP A 64 -1.07 -3.38 -8.56
C TRP A 64 -2.53 -3.14 -9.00
N PRO A 65 -3.53 -3.75 -8.31
CA PRO A 65 -4.93 -3.58 -8.65
C PRO A 65 -5.37 -2.13 -8.49
N GLN A 66 -6.20 -1.65 -9.41
CA GLN A 66 -6.84 -0.36 -9.24
C GLN A 66 -7.88 -0.52 -8.13
N TRP A 67 -7.71 0.21 -7.03
CA TRP A 67 -8.70 0.24 -5.95
C TRP A 67 -9.93 1.00 -6.44
N ALA A 68 -11.08 0.35 -6.47
CA ALA A 68 -12.33 0.95 -6.88
C ALA A 68 -13.43 0.66 -5.87
N GLN A 69 -14.00 1.72 -5.32
CA GLN A 69 -15.12 1.65 -4.37
C GLN A 69 -16.39 0.97 -4.96
N TRP A 70 -16.44 0.69 -6.27
CA TRP A 70 -17.63 0.20 -6.97
C TRP A 70 -17.34 -0.66 -8.21
N GLY A 71 -16.21 -1.34 -8.29
CA GLY A 71 -15.88 -2.15 -9.46
C GLY A 71 -14.73 -3.11 -9.22
N GLU A 72 -15.07 -4.38 -8.99
CA GLU A 72 -14.17 -5.54 -9.01
C GLU A 72 -13.12 -5.54 -7.88
N ASN A 73 -13.56 -6.09 -6.73
CA ASN A 73 -12.81 -6.41 -5.51
C ASN A 73 -12.04 -5.22 -4.93
N GLU A 74 -12.43 -4.76 -3.74
CA GLU A 74 -11.71 -3.75 -2.95
C GLU A 74 -10.31 -4.28 -2.61
N GLU A 75 -9.40 -4.32 -3.58
CA GLU A 75 -8.09 -4.96 -3.50
C GLU A 75 -7.01 -3.89 -3.41
N LEU A 76 -6.00 -4.18 -2.61
CA LEU A 76 -4.82 -3.35 -2.46
C LEU A 76 -3.57 -4.20 -2.59
N LEU A 77 -2.44 -3.53 -2.83
CA LEU A 77 -1.14 -4.18 -2.84
C LEU A 77 -0.53 -4.14 -1.43
N GLN A 78 -0.15 -5.29 -0.91
CA GLN A 78 0.59 -5.41 0.33
C GLN A 78 2.10 -5.44 0.04
N PHE A 79 2.84 -4.49 0.61
CA PHE A 79 4.31 -4.45 0.51
C PHE A 79 4.95 -5.24 1.67
N GLY A 80 5.39 -6.46 1.40
CA GLY A 80 6.05 -7.34 2.37
C GLY A 80 7.57 -7.22 2.36
N ALA A 81 8.23 -7.88 3.33
CA ALA A 81 9.68 -7.83 3.47
C ALA A 81 10.42 -8.59 2.36
N GLU A 82 9.81 -9.68 1.86
CA GLU A 82 10.40 -10.57 0.86
C GLU A 82 9.60 -10.59 -0.45
N GLU A 83 8.28 -10.39 -0.38
CA GLU A 83 7.39 -10.41 -1.54
C GLU A 83 6.21 -9.45 -1.35
N ASN A 84 5.53 -9.15 -2.46
CA ASN A 84 4.33 -8.35 -2.48
C ASN A 84 3.12 -9.22 -2.80
N GLU A 85 2.00 -8.96 -2.13
CA GLU A 85 0.78 -9.74 -2.29
C GLU A 85 -0.42 -8.84 -2.62
N VAL A 86 -1.38 -9.35 -3.39
CA VAL A 86 -2.67 -8.69 -3.58
C VAL A 86 -3.62 -9.21 -2.50
N VAL A 87 -4.17 -8.30 -1.70
CA VAL A 87 -5.10 -8.64 -0.62
C VAL A 87 -6.38 -7.82 -0.72
N THR A 88 -7.48 -8.37 -0.22
CA THR A 88 -8.75 -7.65 -0.14
C THR A 88 -8.80 -6.75 1.10
N ASP A 89 -9.12 -5.49 0.89
CA ASP A 89 -9.29 -4.38 1.84
C ASP A 89 -10.58 -4.53 2.67
N THR A 90 -10.70 -5.64 3.38
CA THR A 90 -11.87 -5.97 4.24
C THR A 90 -11.51 -6.01 5.74
N PHE A 91 -10.31 -5.56 6.10
CA PHE A 91 -9.85 -5.57 7.48
C PHE A 91 -10.47 -4.43 8.31
N GLY A 92 -10.78 -4.70 9.57
CA GLY A 92 -11.28 -3.68 10.50
C GLY A 92 -12.66 -3.11 10.15
N GLN A 93 -13.45 -3.83 9.35
CA GLN A 93 -14.75 -3.37 8.82
C GLN A 93 -15.69 -2.78 9.88
N GLU A 94 -15.84 -3.45 11.04
CA GLU A 94 -16.68 -2.94 12.13
C GLU A 94 -16.20 -1.57 12.67
N SER A 95 -14.88 -1.40 12.79
CA SER A 95 -14.30 -0.12 13.24
C SER A 95 -14.45 0.96 12.18
N PHE A 96 -14.26 0.60 10.90
CA PHE A 96 -14.51 1.50 9.77
C PHE A 96 -15.94 2.02 9.78
N GLU A 97 -16.93 1.14 9.96
CA GLU A 97 -18.35 1.51 10.00
C GLU A 97 -18.66 2.50 11.13
N VAL A 98 -18.13 2.26 12.34
CA VAL A 98 -18.29 3.18 13.47
C VAL A 98 -17.66 4.55 13.20
N ILE A 99 -16.45 4.58 12.62
CA ILE A 99 -15.76 5.84 12.30
C ILE A 99 -16.52 6.61 11.20
N GLN A 100 -17.02 5.92 10.19
CA GLN A 100 -17.81 6.53 9.11
C GLN A 100 -19.08 7.19 9.64
N GLU A 101 -19.84 6.50 10.50
CA GLU A 101 -21.04 7.04 11.14
C GLU A 101 -20.73 8.30 11.97
N LYS A 102 -19.57 8.31 12.63
CA LYS A 102 -19.16 9.37 13.56
C LYS A 102 -18.26 10.44 12.96
N LEU A 103 -18.04 10.45 11.65
CA LEU A 103 -17.03 11.30 11.01
C LEU A 103 -17.15 12.80 11.36
N THR A 104 -18.37 13.30 11.55
CA THR A 104 -18.61 14.70 11.93
C THR A 104 -18.25 14.99 13.40
N GLU A 105 -18.38 13.99 14.28
CA GLU A 105 -18.03 14.08 15.71
C GLU A 105 -16.51 14.04 15.93
N LEU A 106 -15.75 13.46 15.00
CA LEU A 106 -14.29 13.26 15.08
C LEU A 106 -13.47 14.42 14.51
N ARG A 107 -14.09 15.58 14.25
CA ARG A 107 -13.37 16.76 13.76
C ARG A 107 -12.51 17.36 14.88
N LEU A 108 -11.20 17.41 14.65
CA LEU A 108 -10.20 18.00 15.55
C LEU A 108 -10.06 19.50 15.37
#